data_AF-A0A4Q0TWB8-F1
#
_entry.id   AF-A0A4Q0TWB8-F1
#
_cell.length_a   1.000
_cell.length_b   1.000
_cell.length_c   1.000
_cell.angle_alpha   90.00
_cell.angle_beta   90.00
_cell.angle_gamma   90.00
#
_symmetry.space_group_name_H-M   'P 1'
#
loop_
_entity.id
_entity.type
_entity.pdbx_description
1 polymer ?
#
loop_
_entity_poly.entity_id
_entity_poly.type
_entity_poly.pdbx_seq_one_letter_code
_entity_poly.pdbx_strand_id
1 'polypeptide(L)' 'MNKFMISKFKSVCQETGKVISKGEYILYDTASRKAYSSQSKKYKSEQECVQTAAYIQAQEDAYFDNFCNKYGI' A
#
# COMPACT_ATOMS: atom_id res chain seq x y z
N MET A 1 -10.13 -4.82 -2.78
CA MET A 1 -9.01 -3.91 -2.49
C MET A 1 -7.75 -4.73 -2.33
N ASN A 2 -6.69 -4.35 -3.05
CA ASN A 2 -5.39 -4.98 -2.90
C ASN A 2 -4.85 -4.71 -1.49
N LYS A 3 -4.17 -5.68 -0.90
CA LYS A 3 -3.65 -5.56 0.47
C LYS A 3 -2.14 -5.74 0.49
N PHE A 4 -1.45 -4.79 1.10
CA PHE A 4 -0.06 -4.96 1.49
C PHE A 4 -0.01 -5.87 2.71
N MET A 5 0.76 -6.95 2.62
CA MET A 5 0.95 -7.86 3.73
C MET A 5 2.29 -8.59 3.67
N ILE A 6 2.67 -9.20 4.79
CA ILE A 6 3.83 -10.08 4.86
C ILE A 6 3.41 -11.48 4.39
N SER A 7 4.19 -12.06 3.48
CA SER A 7 3.93 -13.38 2.93
C SER A 7 4.04 -14.45 4.02
N LYS A 8 2.94 -15.16 4.29
CA LYS A 8 2.92 -16.24 5.29
C LYS A 8 3.46 -17.57 4.75
N PHE A 9 3.50 -17.72 3.43
CA PHE A 9 3.89 -18.93 2.72
C PHE A 9 4.78 -18.60 1.53
N LYS A 10 5.53 -19.58 1.02
CA LYS A 10 6.28 -19.40 -0.23
C LYS A 10 5.28 -19.25 -1.37
N SER A 11 5.42 -18.19 -2.17
CA SER A 11 4.57 -17.95 -3.34
C SER A 11 5.42 -17.49 -4.52
N VAL A 12 4.82 -17.34 -5.70
CA VAL A 12 5.50 -16.84 -6.90
C VAL A 12 4.84 -15.54 -7.31
N CYS A 13 5.65 -14.51 -7.55
CA CYS A 13 5.16 -13.25 -8.07
C CYS A 13 4.60 -13.46 -9.48
N GLN A 14 3.34 -13.08 -9.70
CA GLN A 14 2.70 -13.23 -11.01
C GLN A 14 3.47 -12.49 -12.12
N GLU A 15 3.92 -11.27 -11.84
CA GLU A 15 4.48 -10.38 -12.87
C GLU A 15 5.95 -10.68 -13.18
N THR A 16 6.76 -10.90 -12.15
CA THR A 16 8.22 -11.08 -12.30
C THR A 16 8.66 -12.54 -12.30
N GLY A 17 7.76 -13.49 -11.99
CA GLY A 17 8.10 -14.90 -11.83
C GLY A 17 9.03 -15.20 -10.63
N LYS A 18 9.41 -14.19 -9.85
CA LYS A 18 10.29 -14.39 -8.68
C LYS A 18 9.59 -15.15 -7.58
N VAL A 19 10.32 -16.05 -6.93
CA VAL A 19 9.86 -16.72 -5.72
C VAL A 19 9.85 -15.72 -4.57
N ILE A 20 8.68 -15.53 -3.97
CA ILE A 20 8.45 -14.76 -2.77
C ILE A 20 8.67 -15.70 -1.59
N SER A 21 9.59 -15.32 -0.71
CA SER A 21 9.85 -16.08 0.51
C SER A 21 8.86 -15.75 1.62
N LYS A 22 8.70 -16.67 2.57
CA LYS A 22 7.94 -16.41 3.80
C LYS A 22 8.63 -15.27 4.56
N GLY A 23 7.88 -14.27 4.98
CA GLY A 23 8.40 -13.08 5.65
C GLY A 23 8.62 -11.88 4.74
N GLU A 24 8.50 -12.01 3.42
CA GLU A 24 8.66 -10.88 2.51
C GLU A 24 7.40 -10.02 2.38
N TYR A 25 7.60 -8.72 2.19
CA TYR A 25 6.52 -7.79 1.89
C TYR A 25 5.99 -7.99 0.47
N ILE A 26 4.68 -8.20 0.37
CA ILE A 26 3.99 -8.44 -0.89
C ILE A 26 2.71 -7.64 -1.01
N LEU A 27 2.31 -7.38 -2.25
CA LEU A 27 0.98 -6.91 -2.58
C LEU A 27 0.14 -8.12 -2.96
N TYR A 28 -0.94 -8.33 -2.24
CA TYR A 28 -1.91 -9.38 -2.53
C TYR A 28 -3.15 -8.80 -3.18
N ASP A 29 -3.43 -9.22 -4.39
CA ASP A 29 -4.63 -8.86 -5.13
C ASP A 29 -5.73 -9.84 -4.74
N THR A 30 -6.68 -9.37 -3.92
CA THR A 30 -7.77 -10.20 -3.41
C THR A 30 -8.76 -10.62 -4.49
N ALA A 31 -8.85 -9.86 -5.60
CA ALA A 31 -9.77 -10.16 -6.69
C ALA A 31 -9.27 -11.33 -7.55
N SER A 32 -8.00 -11.28 -7.91
CA SER A 32 -7.32 -12.26 -8.76
C SER A 32 -6.67 -13.39 -7.95
N ARG A 33 -6.59 -13.25 -6.62
CA ARG A 33 -5.86 -14.14 -5.70
C ARG A 33 -4.39 -14.32 -6.10
N LYS A 34 -3.76 -13.23 -6.52
CA LYS A 34 -2.38 -13.21 -7.03
C LYS A 34 -1.48 -12.42 -6.09
N ALA A 35 -0.25 -12.91 -5.92
CA ALA A 35 0.78 -12.25 -5.14
C ALA A 35 1.76 -11.52 -6.07
N TYR A 36 2.18 -10.34 -5.62
CA TYR A 36 3.08 -9.44 -6.33
C TYR A 36 4.22 -9.04 -5.40
N SER A 37 5.46 -9.18 -5.88
CA SER A 37 6.66 -8.83 -5.11
C SER A 37 6.90 -7.32 -5.13
N SER A 38 7.71 -6.82 -4.19
CA SER A 38 8.11 -5.41 -4.10
C SER A 38 8.73 -4.83 -5.39
N GLN A 39 9.23 -5.70 -6.27
CA GLN A 39 9.86 -5.31 -7.53
C GLN A 39 8.87 -5.16 -8.69
N SER A 40 7.65 -5.70 -8.55
CA SER A 40 6.63 -5.60 -9.59
C SER A 40 6.11 -4.17 -9.73
N LYS A 41 5.75 -3.79 -10.96
CA LYS A 41 5.16 -2.48 -11.27
C LYS A 41 3.87 -2.28 -10.49
N LYS A 42 3.04 -3.31 -10.39
CA LYS A 42 1.78 -3.25 -9.65
C LYS A 42 1.97 -2.96 -8.17
N TYR A 43 2.99 -3.55 -7.53
CA TYR A 43 3.34 -3.24 -6.14
C TYR A 43 3.69 -1.76 -5.95
N LYS A 44 4.57 -1.23 -6.81
CA LYS A 44 5.02 0.16 -6.72
C LYS A 44 3.88 1.16 -6.94
N SER A 45 3.09 0.95 -7.98
CA SER A 45 1.96 1.82 -8.31
C SER A 45 0.94 1.88 -7.17
N GLU A 46 0.65 0.74 -6.53
CA GLU A 46 -0.31 0.71 -5.43
C GLU A 46 0.28 1.32 -4.15
N GLN A 47 1.61 1.22 -3.97
CA GLN A 47 2.29 1.84 -2.85
C GLN A 47 2.28 3.36 -2.99
N GLU A 48 2.53 3.86 -4.21
CA GLU A 48 2.42 5.29 -4.53
C GLU A 48 1.00 5.80 -4.29
N CYS A 49 -0.03 5.08 -4.73
CA CYS A 49 -1.43 5.43 -4.50
C CYS A 49 -1.75 5.58 -3.00
N VAL A 50 -1.37 4.59 -2.18
CA VAL A 50 -1.59 4.63 -0.73
C VAL A 50 -0.80 5.77 -0.07
N GLN A 51 0.45 5.99 -0.48
CA GLN A 51 1.26 7.08 0.05
C GLN A 51 0.70 8.45 -0.31
N THR A 52 0.25 8.64 -1.55
CA THR A 52 -0.39 9.89 -1.99
C THR A 52 -1.68 10.14 -1.23
N ALA A 53 -2.52 9.12 -1.03
CA ALA A 53 -3.75 9.25 -0.24
C ALA A 53 -3.44 9.66 1.21
N ALA A 54 -2.47 9.00 1.85
CA ALA A 54 -2.05 9.35 3.22
C ALA A 54 -1.49 10.78 3.32
N TYR A 55 -0.74 11.22 2.31
CA TYR A 55 -0.20 12.58 2.25
C TYR A 55 -1.31 13.63 2.11
N ILE A 56 -2.27 13.42 1.22
CA ILE A 56 -3.41 14.33 1.03
C ILE A 56 -4.21 14.42 2.33
N GLN A 57 -4.51 13.28 2.95
CA GLN A 57 -5.27 13.25 4.19
C GLN A 57 -4.55 13.99 5.32
N ALA A 58 -3.24 13.78 5.48
CA ALA A 58 -2.45 14.52 6.45
C ALA A 58 -2.43 16.04 6.19
N GLN A 59 -2.47 16.45 4.92
CA GLN A 59 -2.55 17.86 4.54
C GLN A 59 -3.92 18.46 4.87
N GLU A 60 -5.01 17.74 4.60
CA GLU A 60 -6.37 18.14 4.94
C GLU A 60 -6.57 18.23 6.46
N ASP A 61 -6.11 17.22 7.19
CA ASP A 61 -6.15 17.17 8.66
C ASP A 61 -5.37 18.36 9.25
N ALA A 62 -4.16 18.63 8.75
CA ALA A 62 -3.37 19.78 9.21
C ALA A 62 -4.04 21.13 8.91
N TYR A 63 -4.72 21.26 7.77
CA TYR A 63 -5.48 22.46 7.43
C TYR A 63 -6.68 22.64 8.37
N PHE A 64 -7.41 21.55 8.65
CA PHE A 64 -8.55 21.54 9.55
C PHE A 64 -8.14 21.84 11.00
N ASP A 65 -7.06 21.21 11.48
CA ASP A 65 -6.51 21.48 12.81
C ASP A 65 -6.11 22.94 12.98
N ASN A 66 -5.49 23.55 11.96
CA ASN A 66 -5.17 24.98 11.98
C ASN A 66 -6.43 25.85 12.01
N PHE A 67 -7.49 25.45 11.29
CA PHE A 67 -8.77 26.15 11.32
C PHE A 67 -9.42 26.06 12.70
N CYS A 68 -9.52 24.87 13.29
CA CYS A 68 -10.04 24.67 14.65
C CYS A 68 -9.23 25.43 15.70
N ASN A 69 -7.89 25.39 15.64
CA ASN A 69 -7.04 26.17 16.55
C ASN A 69 -7.26 27.68 16.42
N LYS A 70 -7.52 28.18 15.20
CA LYS A 70 -7.72 29.60 14.95
C LYS A 70 -9.10 30.11 15.39
N TYR A 71 -10.13 29.27 15.29
CA TYR A 71 -11.53 29.66 15.53
C TYR A 71 -12.14 29.05 16.79
N GLY A 72 -11.39 28.21 17.52
CA GLY A 72 -11.76 27.72 18.86
C GLY A 72 -13.02 26.85 18.89
N ILE A 73 -13.18 25.95 17.91
CA ILE A 73 -14.25 24.93 17.91
C ILE A 73 -13.73 23.67 18.61
#